data_AF-A0A946XIY7-F1
#
_entry.id   AF-A0A946XIY7-F1
#
_cell.length_a   1.000
_cell.length_b   1.000
_cell.length_c   1.000
_cell.angle_alpha   90.00
_cell.angle_beta   90.00
_cell.angle_gamma   90.00
#
_symmetry.space_group_name_H-M   'P 1'
#
loop_
_entity.id
_entity.type
_entity.pdbx_description
1 polymer ?
#
loop_
_entity_poly.entity_id
_entity_poly.type
_entity_poly.pdbx_seq_one_letter_code
_entity_poly.pdbx_strand_id
1 'polypeptide(L)'
;YEFIGTQKNATKLKIPNSVLTLDARSPAAVGELIALFEYATYYYCKLLGVDPFNQPHVEGSKQISFELRKKHSKLKRDKYC
;
A
#
# COMPACT_ATOMS: atom_id res chain seq x y z
N TYR A 1 8.39 -27.41 9.07
CA TYR A 1 6.91 -27.50 9.15
C TYR A 1 6.26 -26.20 9.66
N GLU A 2 6.98 -25.08 9.69
CA GLU A 2 6.49 -23.82 10.27
C GLU A 2 5.22 -23.29 9.61
N PHE A 3 5.20 -23.17 8.28
CA PHE A 3 4.03 -22.67 7.54
C PHE A 3 2.74 -23.43 7.87
N ILE A 4 2.79 -24.76 7.78
CA ILE A 4 1.64 -25.64 8.04
C ILE A 4 1.22 -25.53 9.51
N GLY A 5 2.17 -25.46 10.44
CA GLY A 5 1.91 -25.28 11.87
C GLY A 5 1.18 -23.96 12.15
N THR A 6 1.68 -22.85 11.60
CA THR A 6 1.07 -21.52 11.73
C THR A 6 -0.34 -21.49 11.13
N GLN A 7 -0.53 -22.03 9.93
CA GLN A 7 -1.84 -22.05 9.26
C GLN A 7 -2.86 -22.85 10.08
N LYS A 8 -2.48 -24.03 10.58
CA LYS A 8 -3.34 -24.87 11.43
C LYS A 8 -3.70 -24.16 12.73
N ASN A 9 -2.74 -23.50 13.36
CA ASN A 9 -2.99 -22.75 14.59
C ASN A 9 -3.95 -21.56 14.35
N ALA A 10 -3.74 -20.78 13.29
CA ALA A 10 -4.65 -19.69 12.91
C ALA A 10 -6.09 -20.19 12.68
N THR A 11 -6.22 -21.32 11.97
CA THR A 11 -7.52 -21.96 11.73
C THR A 11 -8.17 -22.43 13.03
N LYS A 12 -7.40 -23.06 13.94
CA LYS A 12 -7.88 -23.47 15.27
C LYS A 12 -8.38 -22.29 16.10
N LEU A 13 -7.69 -21.15 16.02
CA LEU A 13 -8.06 -19.91 16.70
C LEU A 13 -9.14 -19.10 15.97
N LYS A 14 -9.73 -19.64 14.89
CA LYS A 14 -10.74 -18.97 14.06
C LYS A 14 -10.27 -17.63 13.49
N ILE A 15 -8.98 -17.49 13.24
CA ILE A 15 -8.38 -16.35 12.56
C ILE A 15 -8.52 -16.60 11.04
N PRO A 16 -9.24 -15.75 10.29
CA PRO A 16 -9.34 -15.87 8.85
C PRO A 16 -7.95 -15.85 8.20
N ASN A 17 -7.69 -16.81 7.31
CA ASN A 17 -6.43 -16.91 6.59
C ASN A 17 -6.67 -17.38 5.14
N SER A 18 -5.73 -17.06 4.26
CA SER A 18 -5.74 -17.47 2.85
C SER A 18 -4.32 -17.76 2.41
N VAL A 19 -4.16 -18.67 1.45
CA VAL A 19 -2.86 -19.08 0.92
C VAL A 19 -2.90 -18.94 -0.60
N LEU A 20 -1.94 -18.21 -1.14
CA LEU A 20 -1.66 -18.17 -2.58
C LEU A 20 -0.40 -19.01 -2.83
N THR A 21 -0.51 -20.00 -3.69
CA THR A 21 0.60 -20.86 -4.09
C THR A 21 1.04 -20.47 -5.50
N LEU A 22 2.34 -20.27 -5.68
CA LEU A 22 2.94 -20.00 -6.98
C LEU A 22 3.64 -21.27 -7.47
N ASP A 23 3.45 -21.61 -8.74
CA ASP A 23 4.02 -22.82 -9.34
C ASP A 23 5.54 -22.76 -9.46
N ALA A 24 6.10 -21.54 -9.59
CA ALA A 24 7.54 -21.34 -9.70
C ALA A 24 7.97 -19.97 -9.15
N ARG A 25 9.24 -19.86 -8.78
CA ARG A 25 9.90 -18.57 -8.54
C ARG A 25 10.42 -18.02 -9.87
N SER A 26 9.51 -17.52 -10.71
CA SER A 26 9.82 -16.99 -12.04
C SER A 26 9.25 -15.59 -12.24
N PRO A 27 9.79 -14.80 -13.19
CA PRO A 27 9.22 -13.51 -13.56
C PRO A 27 7.75 -13.61 -13.99
N ALA A 28 7.38 -14.69 -14.69
CA ALA A 28 6.00 -14.93 -15.13
C ALA A 28 5.05 -15.10 -13.95
N ALA A 29 5.39 -15.96 -12.98
CA ALA A 29 4.57 -16.18 -11.78
C ALA A 29 4.43 -14.90 -10.92
N VAL A 30 5.48 -14.06 -10.89
CA VAL A 30 5.41 -12.75 -10.23
C VAL A 30 4.49 -11.79 -10.99
N GLY A 31 4.54 -11.79 -12.33
CA GLY A 31 3.64 -10.99 -13.16
C GLY A 31 2.17 -11.35 -12.95
N GLU A 32 1.87 -12.64 -12.87
CA GLU A 32 0.52 -13.14 -12.55
C GLU A 32 0.06 -12.70 -11.16
N LEU A 33 0.96 -12.76 -10.15
CA LEU A 33 0.67 -12.29 -8.80
C LEU A 33 0.37 -10.78 -8.77
N ILE A 34 1.13 -9.98 -9.51
CA ILE A 34 0.90 -8.53 -9.62
C ILE A 34 -0.47 -8.28 -10.25
N ALA A 35 -0.75 -8.90 -11.39
CA ALA A 35 -2.02 -8.74 -12.10
C ALA A 35 -3.21 -9.13 -11.19
N LEU A 36 -3.11 -10.25 -10.47
CA LEU A 36 -4.15 -10.68 -9.52
C LEU A 36 -4.47 -9.58 -8.50
N PHE A 37 -3.44 -8.98 -7.89
CA PHE A 37 -3.65 -7.94 -6.88
C PHE A 37 -4.12 -6.60 -7.48
N GLU A 38 -3.73 -6.26 -8.70
CA GLU A 38 -4.28 -5.10 -9.42
C GLU A 38 -5.78 -5.26 -9.65
N TYR A 39 -6.22 -6.42 -10.17
CA TYR A 39 -7.64 -6.71 -10.34
C TYR A 39 -8.39 -6.75 -9.01
N ALA A 40 -7.84 -7.43 -8.00
CA ALA A 40 -8.44 -7.49 -6.67
C ALA A 40 -8.63 -6.09 -6.06
N THR A 41 -7.62 -5.21 -6.22
CA THR A 41 -7.67 -3.82 -5.74
C THR A 41 -8.76 -3.03 -6.45
N TYR A 42 -8.84 -3.14 -7.79
CA TYR A 42 -9.91 -2.50 -8.55
C TYR A 42 -11.31 -2.90 -8.05
N TYR A 43 -11.57 -4.20 -7.94
CA TYR A 43 -12.87 -4.69 -7.47
C TYR A 43 -13.13 -4.32 -6.00
N TYR A 44 -12.11 -4.33 -5.16
CA TYR A 44 -12.23 -3.89 -3.77
C TYR A 44 -12.63 -2.41 -3.67
N CYS A 45 -11.99 -1.53 -4.44
CA CYS A 45 -12.37 -0.12 -4.51
C CYS A 45 -13.80 0.07 -5.03
N LYS A 46 -14.22 -0.72 -6.03
CA LYS A 46 -15.60 -0.73 -6.53
C LYS A 46 -16.60 -1.13 -5.44
N LEU A 47 -16.30 -2.16 -4.64
CA LEU A 47 -17.14 -2.59 -3.52
C LEU A 47 -17.24 -1.52 -2.43
N LEU A 48 -16.16 -0.76 -2.21
CA LEU A 48 -16.15 0.35 -1.25
C LEU A 48 -16.76 1.65 -1.80
N GLY A 49 -17.07 1.73 -3.10
CA GLY A 49 -17.56 2.95 -3.74
C GLY A 49 -16.52 4.08 -3.84
N VAL A 50 -15.23 3.74 -3.88
CA VAL A 50 -14.13 4.70 -4.03
C VAL A 50 -13.47 4.58 -5.40
N ASP A 51 -12.82 5.64 -5.85
CA ASP A 51 -12.06 5.65 -7.10
C ASP A 51 -10.71 4.93 -6.91
N PRO A 52 -10.44 3.83 -7.63
CA PRO A 52 -9.18 3.09 -7.51
C PRO A 52 -7.97 3.79 -8.13
N PHE A 53 -8.17 4.85 -8.92
CA PHE A 53 -7.11 5.44 -9.75
C PHE A 53 -6.68 6.84 -9.34
N ASN A 54 -7.20 7.36 -8.20
CA ASN A 54 -6.86 8.69 -7.73
C ASN A 54 -6.17 8.67 -6.35
N GLN A 55 -5.55 9.81 -6.00
CA GLN A 55 -4.84 10.00 -4.73
C GLN A 55 -4.80 11.49 -4.31
N PRO A 56 -5.96 12.17 -4.17
CA PRO A 56 -6.04 13.63 -4.04
C PRO A 56 -5.29 14.18 -2.82
N HIS A 57 -5.26 13.44 -1.72
CA HIS A 57 -4.61 13.86 -0.48
C HIS A 57 -3.09 14.01 -0.61
N VAL A 58 -2.47 13.33 -1.56
CA VAL A 58 -1.02 13.44 -1.80
C VAL A 58 -0.66 14.86 -2.24
N GLU A 59 -1.43 15.46 -3.15
CA GLU A 59 -1.15 16.81 -3.64
C GLU A 59 -1.40 17.88 -2.58
N GLY A 60 -2.47 17.75 -1.79
CA GLY A 60 -2.71 18.64 -0.64
C GLY A 60 -1.54 18.60 0.36
N SER A 61 -1.01 17.42 0.67
CA SER A 61 0.14 17.28 1.57
C SER A 61 1.42 17.93 1.02
N LYS A 62 1.63 17.85 -0.29
CA LYS A 62 2.78 18.48 -0.97
C LYS A 62 2.70 20.00 -0.88
N GLN A 63 1.54 20.60 -1.13
CA GLN A 63 1.33 22.05 -1.06
C GLN A 63 1.69 22.60 0.32
N ILE A 64 1.12 22.00 1.38
CA ILE A 64 1.41 22.37 2.78
C ILE A 64 2.91 22.24 3.06
N SER A 65 3.53 21.14 2.62
CA SER A 65 4.96 20.91 2.81
C SER A 65 5.82 21.98 2.14
N PHE A 66 5.44 22.46 0.94
CA PHE A 66 6.15 23.54 0.27
C PHE A 66 6.02 24.87 1.00
N GLU A 67 4.84 25.20 1.52
CA GLU A 67 4.60 26.41 2.30
C GLU A 67 5.44 26.44 3.58
N LEU A 68 5.46 25.31 4.31
CA LEU A 68 6.27 25.17 5.51
C LEU A 68 7.76 25.36 5.22
N ARG A 69 8.28 24.78 4.13
CA ARG A 69 9.68 24.96 3.72
C ARG A 69 9.99 26.41 3.35
N LYS A 70 9.10 27.10 2.63
CA LYS A 70 9.26 28.53 2.30
C LYS A 70 9.29 29.38 3.56
N LYS A 71 8.37 29.15 4.50
CA LYS A 71 8.33 29.84 5.80
C LYS A 71 9.62 29.61 6.58
N HIS A 72 10.09 28.38 6.66
CA HIS A 72 11.34 28.04 7.34
C HIS A 72 12.56 28.72 6.69
N SER A 73 12.66 28.71 5.35
CA SER A 73 13.74 29.38 4.62
C SER A 73 13.75 30.89 4.87
N LYS A 74 12.59 31.53 4.87
CA LYS A 74 12.45 32.96 5.21
C LYS A 74 12.91 33.26 6.63
N LEU A 75 12.46 32.48 7.62
CA LEU A 75 12.88 32.60 9.02
C LEU A 75 14.40 32.43 9.17
N LYS A 76 15.00 31.49 8.45
CA LYS A 76 16.45 31.29 8.46
C LYS A 76 17.17 32.51 7.90
N ARG A 77 16.75 33.02 6.74
CA ARG A 77 17.33 34.22 6.13
C ARG A 77 17.24 35.43 7.06
N ASP A 78 16.07 35.70 7.60
CA ASP A 78 15.81 36.85 8.47
C ASP A 78 16.52 36.74 9.85
N LYS A 79 17.07 35.57 10.22
CA LYS A 79 17.86 35.35 11.45
C LYS A 79 19.37 35.56 11.26
N TYR A 80 19.88 35.44 10.03
CA TYR A 80 21.32 35.51 9.72
C TYR A 80 21.69 36.69 8.79
N CYS A 81 20.71 37.52 8.42
CA CYS A 81 20.89 38.84 7.81
C CYS A 81 20.50 39.90 8.84
#